data_AF-A0A7J6FMW6-F1
#
_entry.id   AF-A0A7J6FMW6-F1
#
_cell.length_a   1.000
_cell.length_b   1.000
_cell.length_c   1.000
_cell.angle_alpha   90.00
_cell.angle_beta   90.00
_cell.angle_gamma   90.00
#
_symmetry.space_group_name_H-M   'P 1'
#
loop_
_entity.id
_entity.type
_entity.pdbx_description
1 polymer ?
#
loop_
_entity_poly.entity_id
_entity_poly.type
_entity_poly.pdbx_seq_one_letter_code
_entity_poly.pdbx_strand_id
1 'polypeptide(L)'
;MCLKLSLLLSHRVFNLEKTFKTTFSLLVLHMWLCLRRLKEEGKEGVEFGQYLYEIYNHDVELRVSQAGNRAKAFSMQTVDSALKLQVNLLLTKWMKDLERIFYGNIVAYDAAIVPEAKQDELPNVIW
;
A
#
# COMPACT_ATOMS: atom_id res chain seq x y z
N MET A 1 -5.20 -12.11 4.61
CA MET A 1 -5.67 -11.69 5.95
C MET A 1 -5.63 -10.17 6.13
N CYS A 2 -4.55 -9.48 5.72
CA CYS A 2 -4.37 -8.02 5.89
C CYS A 2 -5.51 -7.15 5.31
N LEU A 3 -6.07 -7.51 4.15
CA LEU A 3 -7.13 -6.72 3.51
C LEU A 3 -8.52 -6.84 4.12
N LYS A 4 -8.86 -8.00 4.69
CA LYS A 4 -10.18 -8.15 5.33
C LYS A 4 -10.32 -7.17 6.48
N LEU A 5 -9.22 -6.92 7.22
CA LEU A 5 -9.20 -5.96 8.31
C LEU A 5 -9.28 -4.50 7.78
N SER A 6 -8.46 -4.14 6.80
CA SER A 6 -8.46 -2.78 6.21
C SER A 6 -9.80 -2.42 5.55
N LEU A 7 -10.43 -3.37 4.84
CA LEU A 7 -11.74 -3.18 4.20
C LEU A 7 -12.91 -3.17 5.20
N LEU A 8 -12.81 -3.91 6.31
CA LEU A 8 -13.82 -3.85 7.37
C LEU A 8 -13.78 -2.50 8.09
N LEU A 9 -12.58 -1.97 8.36
CA LEU A 9 -12.41 -0.67 9.02
C LEU A 9 -12.92 0.49 8.14
N SER A 10 -12.61 0.49 6.84
CA SER A 10 -13.01 1.58 5.93
C SER A 10 -14.52 1.74 5.76
N HIS A 11 -15.26 0.64 5.58
CA HIS A 11 -16.70 0.69 5.25
C HIS A 11 -17.60 0.63 6.46
N ARG A 12 -17.20 -0.10 7.50
CA ARG A 12 -18.06 -0.33 8.66
C ARG A 12 -17.87 0.71 9.74
N VAL A 13 -16.67 1.29 9.86
CA VAL A 13 -16.31 2.18 10.96
C VAL A 13 -16.20 3.63 10.52
N PHE A 14 -15.58 3.91 9.36
CA PHE A 14 -15.28 5.29 8.94
C PHE A 14 -16.06 5.81 7.73
N ASN A 15 -16.91 4.98 7.10
CA ASN A 15 -17.71 5.33 5.92
C ASN A 15 -16.90 6.01 4.78
N LEU A 16 -15.67 5.53 4.54
CA LEU A 16 -14.79 6.15 3.55
C LEU A 16 -15.10 5.70 2.12
N GLU A 17 -14.93 6.63 1.18
CA GLU A 17 -15.15 6.37 -0.25
C GLU A 17 -14.26 5.22 -0.76
N LYS A 18 -14.85 4.28 -1.52
CA LYS A 18 -14.16 3.14 -2.15
C LYS A 18 -13.31 3.57 -3.35
N THR A 19 -12.26 4.34 -3.11
CA THR A 19 -11.26 4.67 -4.13
C THR A 19 -10.00 3.84 -3.93
N PHE A 20 -9.21 3.70 -5.01
CA PHE A 20 -7.87 3.10 -4.92
C PHE A 20 -7.01 3.87 -3.92
N LYS A 21 -7.05 5.21 -3.94
CA LYS A 21 -6.32 6.08 -3.02
C LYS A 21 -6.64 5.76 -1.56
N THR A 22 -7.91 5.76 -1.19
CA THR A 22 -8.36 5.48 0.19
C THR A 22 -7.96 4.06 0.63
N THR A 23 -8.17 3.07 -0.24
CA THR A 23 -7.84 1.68 0.06
C THR A 23 -6.34 1.48 0.20
N PHE A 24 -5.54 2.13 -0.65
CA PHE A 24 -4.08 2.09 -0.61
C PHE A 24 -3.55 2.79 0.64
N SER A 25 -4.02 4.00 0.96
CA SER A 25 -3.61 4.72 2.18
C SER A 25 -3.86 3.91 3.46
N LEU A 26 -5.03 3.26 3.58
CA LEU A 26 -5.35 2.40 4.72
C LEU A 26 -4.50 1.12 4.75
N LEU A 27 -4.15 0.57 3.59
CA LEU A 27 -3.26 -0.58 3.50
C LEU A 27 -1.84 -0.19 3.95
N VAL A 28 -1.33 0.96 3.51
CA VAL A 28 -0.03 1.52 3.94
C VAL A 28 -0.01 1.76 5.45
N LEU A 29 -1.06 2.37 6.01
CA LEU A 29 -1.18 2.59 7.45
C LEU A 29 -1.18 1.27 8.24
N HIS A 30 -1.93 0.27 7.77
CA HIS A 30 -1.95 -1.05 8.41
C HIS A 30 -0.59 -1.75 8.36
N MET A 31 0.08 -1.71 7.20
CA MET A 31 1.43 -2.26 7.05
C MET A 31 2.42 -1.59 7.98
N TRP A 32 2.36 -0.26 8.11
CA TRP A 32 3.19 0.47 9.06
C TRP A 32 2.99 -0.01 10.50
N LEU A 33 1.74 -0.12 10.97
CA LEU A 33 1.43 -0.60 12.33
C LEU A 33 1.99 -2.03 12.57
N CYS A 34 1.84 -2.93 11.59
CA CYS A 34 2.39 -4.28 11.68
C CYS A 34 3.92 -4.29 11.76
N LEU A 35 4.59 -3.57 10.85
CA LEU A 35 6.05 -3.50 10.80
C LEU A 35 6.63 -2.85 12.07
N ARG A 36 5.98 -1.80 12.56
CA ARG A 36 6.30 -1.14 13.84
C ARG A 36 6.27 -2.12 15.01
N ARG A 37 5.17 -2.88 15.15
CA ARG A 37 5.00 -3.84 16.24
C ARG A 37 5.97 -5.02 16.12
N LEU A 38 6.26 -5.48 14.90
CA LEU A 38 7.22 -6.55 14.65
C LEU A 38 8.66 -6.11 14.96
N LYS A 39 9.01 -4.86 14.66
CA LYS A 39 10.33 -4.30 14.99
C LYS A 39 10.65 -4.36 16.49
N GLU A 40 9.63 -4.29 17.35
CA GLU A 40 9.77 -4.41 18.81
C GLU A 40 10.11 -5.85 19.27
N GLU A 41 9.91 -6.85 18.42
CA GLU A 41 10.30 -8.25 18.68
C GLU A 41 11.78 -8.53 18.36
N GLY A 42 12.53 -7.52 17.94
CA GLY A 42 13.94 -7.63 17.62
C GLY A 42 14.19 -8.27 16.25
N LYS A 43 15.27 -9.05 16.12
CA LYS A 43 15.76 -9.53 14.82
C LYS A 43 14.76 -10.42 14.09
N GLU A 44 14.14 -11.36 14.80
CA GLU A 44 13.14 -12.28 14.22
C GLU A 44 11.92 -11.52 13.71
N GLY A 45 11.46 -10.52 14.43
CA GLY A 45 10.36 -9.67 14.00
C GLY A 45 10.70 -8.83 12.76
N VAL A 46 11.94 -8.34 12.65
CA VAL A 46 12.41 -7.65 11.44
C VAL A 46 12.44 -8.59 10.23
N GLU A 47 12.94 -9.82 10.40
CA GLU A 47 12.95 -10.84 9.34
C GLU A 47 11.52 -11.22 8.90
N PHE A 48 10.62 -11.42 9.86
CA PHE A 48 9.21 -11.68 9.55
C PHE A 48 8.52 -10.47 8.90
N GLY A 49 8.89 -9.26 9.32
CA GLY A 49 8.42 -8.00 8.71
C GLY A 49 8.79 -7.89 7.23
N GLN A 50 10.00 -8.33 6.86
CA GLN A 50 10.43 -8.38 5.47
C GLN A 50 9.54 -9.33 4.64
N TYR A 51 9.24 -10.52 5.17
CA TYR A 51 8.31 -11.47 4.52
C TYR A 51 6.90 -10.88 4.35
N LEU A 52 6.40 -10.16 5.37
CA LEU A 52 5.10 -9.48 5.30
C LEU A 52 5.10 -8.37 4.22
N TYR A 53 6.19 -7.61 4.11
CA TYR A 53 6.35 -6.57 3.09
C TYR A 53 6.37 -7.14 1.67
N GLU A 54 7.00 -8.30 1.46
CA GLU A 54 7.00 -8.99 0.16
C GLU A 54 5.59 -9.44 -0.26
N ILE A 55 4.81 -10.00 0.67
CA ILE A 55 3.39 -10.36 0.42
C ILE A 55 2.58 -9.11 0.06
N TYR A 56 2.79 -8.01 0.80
CA TYR A 56 2.14 -6.73 0.51
C TYR A 56 2.46 -6.23 -0.89
N ASN A 57 3.75 -6.21 -1.28
CA ASN A 57 4.17 -5.75 -2.60
C ASN A 57 3.55 -6.58 -3.73
N HIS A 58 3.51 -7.90 -3.55
CA HIS A 58 2.85 -8.79 -4.52
C HIS A 58 1.35 -8.50 -4.65
N ASP A 59 0.65 -8.27 -3.53
CA ASP A 59 -0.78 -7.91 -3.55
C ASP A 59 -1.02 -6.54 -4.21
N VAL A 60 -0.15 -5.55 -3.95
CA VAL A 60 -0.21 -4.24 -4.62
C VAL A 60 0.01 -4.38 -6.12
N GLU A 61 1.01 -5.15 -6.56
CA GLU A 61 1.28 -5.40 -7.98
C GLU A 61 0.06 -6.00 -8.69
N LEU A 62 -0.59 -7.01 -8.08
CA LEU A 62 -1.81 -7.62 -8.61
C LEU A 62 -2.96 -6.60 -8.72
N ARG A 63 -3.15 -5.73 -7.73
CA ARG A 63 -4.20 -4.69 -7.76
C ARG A 63 -3.96 -3.66 -8.84
N VAL A 64 -2.71 -3.23 -8.98
CA VAL A 64 -2.29 -2.24 -9.98
C VAL A 64 -2.44 -2.82 -11.38
N SER A 65 -2.03 -4.07 -11.57
CA SER A 65 -2.27 -4.83 -12.81
C SER A 65 -3.77 -4.92 -13.14
N GLN A 66 -4.62 -5.26 -12.16
CA GLN A 66 -6.08 -5.30 -12.35
C GLN A 66 -6.70 -3.93 -12.64
N ALA A 67 -6.22 -2.85 -12.01
CA ALA A 67 -6.67 -1.49 -12.29
C ALA A 67 -6.26 -1.03 -13.70
N GLY A 68 -5.02 -1.31 -14.10
CA GLY A 68 -4.53 -1.08 -15.46
C GLY A 68 -5.28 -1.89 -16.51
N ASN A 69 -5.65 -3.13 -16.19
CA ASN A 69 -6.44 -4.00 -17.06
C ASN A 69 -7.91 -3.55 -17.14
N ARG A 70 -8.50 -2.96 -16.09
CA ARG A 70 -9.84 -2.36 -16.16
C ARG A 70 -9.89 -1.10 -17.02
N ALA A 71 -8.81 -0.31 -17.02
CA ALA A 71 -8.66 0.80 -17.99
C ALA A 71 -8.57 0.32 -19.45
N LYS A 72 -8.30 -0.98 -19.67
CA LYS A 72 -8.15 -1.61 -21.00
C LYS A 72 -9.14 -2.76 -21.27
N ALA A 73 -10.15 -2.96 -20.42
CA ALA A 73 -11.14 -4.03 -20.58
C ALA A 73 -12.07 -3.85 -21.81
N PHE A 74 -11.77 -2.88 -22.69
CA PHE A 74 -12.40 -2.74 -23.99
C PHE A 74 -11.75 -3.57 -25.12
N SER A 75 -10.63 -4.27 -24.90
CA SER A 75 -10.11 -5.16 -25.95
C SER A 75 -9.19 -6.28 -25.41
N MET A 76 -9.77 -7.38 -24.95
CA MET A 76 -9.05 -8.65 -24.87
C MET A 76 -9.28 -9.45 -26.16
N GLN A 77 -8.54 -9.10 -27.21
CA GLN A 77 -8.06 -10.01 -28.26
C GLN A 77 -6.90 -9.30 -28.97
N THR A 78 -5.77 -9.99 -29.08
CA THR A 78 -4.49 -9.57 -29.72
C THR A 78 -3.80 -8.33 -29.14
N VAL A 79 -2.95 -8.52 -28.11
CA VAL A 79 -1.89 -7.54 -27.80
C VAL A 79 -0.58 -8.06 -28.39
N ASP A 80 -0.09 -7.37 -29.43
CA ASP A 80 1.24 -7.61 -29.98
C ASP A 80 2.32 -7.41 -28.89
N SER A 81 3.40 -8.17 -29.00
CA SER A 81 4.51 -8.27 -28.04
C SER A 81 5.10 -6.92 -27.61
N ALA A 82 5.04 -5.89 -28.46
CA ALA A 82 5.43 -4.52 -28.14
C ALA A 82 4.50 -3.84 -27.10
N LEU A 83 3.19 -4.09 -27.15
CA LEU A 83 2.22 -3.53 -26.20
C LEU A 83 2.37 -4.16 -24.80
N LYS A 84 2.80 -5.43 -24.73
CA LYS A 84 3.15 -6.11 -23.47
C LYS A 84 4.34 -5.45 -22.78
N LEU A 85 5.34 -5.02 -23.55
CA LEU A 85 6.51 -4.30 -23.03
C LEU A 85 6.11 -2.92 -22.46
N GLN A 86 5.28 -2.17 -23.18
CA GLN A 86 4.84 -0.83 -22.74
C GLN A 86 3.97 -0.89 -21.47
N VAL A 87 3.11 -1.90 -21.34
CA VAL A 87 2.33 -2.13 -20.12
C VAL A 87 3.24 -2.49 -18.94
N ASN A 88 4.27 -3.33 -19.17
CA ASN A 88 5.25 -3.67 -18.13
C ASN A 88 6.06 -2.45 -17.68
N LEU A 89 6.40 -1.52 -18.58
CA LEU A 89 7.10 -0.28 -18.24
C LEU A 89 6.22 0.65 -17.39
N LEU A 90 4.94 0.78 -17.72
CA LEU A 90 3.98 1.58 -16.93
C LEU A 90 3.74 0.96 -15.55
N LEU A 91 3.58 -0.38 -15.47
CA LEU A 91 3.46 -1.10 -14.21
C LEU A 91 4.69 -0.89 -13.34
N THR A 92 5.90 -1.02 -13.90
CA THR A 92 7.16 -0.78 -13.19
C THR A 92 7.25 0.65 -12.66
N LYS A 93 6.84 1.64 -13.45
CA LYS A 93 6.81 3.05 -13.02
C LYS A 93 5.83 3.24 -11.87
N TRP A 94 4.61 2.72 -11.99
CA TRP A 94 3.59 2.82 -10.95
C TRP A 94 4.01 2.13 -9.66
N MET A 95 4.61 0.94 -9.74
CA MET A 95 5.13 0.26 -8.56
C MET A 95 6.20 1.09 -7.85
N LYS A 96 7.14 1.71 -8.58
CA LYS A 96 8.14 2.61 -8.00
C LYS A 96 7.52 3.84 -7.34
N ASP A 97 6.47 4.41 -7.95
CA ASP A 97 5.78 5.56 -7.38
C ASP A 97 5.01 5.18 -6.10
N LEU A 98 4.36 4.01 -6.07
CA LEU A 98 3.68 3.49 -4.88
C LEU A 98 4.66 3.12 -3.76
N GLU A 99 5.82 2.57 -4.11
CA GLU A 99 6.91 2.30 -3.16
C GLU A 99 7.44 3.61 -2.55
N ARG A 100 7.64 4.65 -3.37
CA ARG A 100 8.03 5.98 -2.88
C ARG A 100 6.99 6.55 -1.91
N ILE A 101 5.70 6.43 -2.24
CA ILE A 101 4.60 6.89 -1.37
C ILE A 101 4.58 6.09 -0.08
N PHE A 102 4.76 4.77 -0.15
CA PHE A 102 4.82 3.90 1.02
C PHE A 102 5.90 4.38 2.00
N TYR A 103 7.16 4.47 1.57
CA TYR A 103 8.25 4.89 2.45
C TYR A 103 8.12 6.34 2.93
N GLY A 104 7.62 7.25 2.07
CA GLY A 104 7.33 8.62 2.47
C GLY A 104 6.33 8.68 3.63
N ASN A 105 5.28 7.86 3.57
CA ASN A 105 4.30 7.74 4.65
C ASN A 105 4.90 7.09 5.91
N ILE A 106 5.73 6.05 5.79
CA ILE A 106 6.40 5.44 6.95
C ILE A 106 7.20 6.49 7.73
N VAL A 107 7.99 7.30 7.04
CA VAL A 107 8.80 8.37 7.66
C VAL A 107 7.90 9.40 8.34
N ALA A 108 6.82 9.81 7.68
CA ALA A 108 5.90 10.80 8.23
C ALA A 108 5.15 10.27 9.45
N TYR A 109 4.73 9.00 9.44
CA TYR A 109 4.05 8.36 10.57
C TYR A 109 5.00 8.17 11.76
N ASP A 110 6.23 7.70 11.52
CA ASP A 110 7.24 7.54 12.57
C ASP A 110 7.57 8.89 13.23
N ALA A 111 7.67 9.97 12.44
CA ALA A 111 7.89 11.32 12.95
C ALA A 111 6.71 11.83 13.81
N ALA A 112 5.49 11.40 13.50
CA ALA A 112 4.26 11.85 14.17
C ALA A 112 3.95 11.09 15.47
N ILE A 113 4.73 10.07 15.85
CA ILE A 113 4.55 9.29 17.08
C ILE A 113 5.75 9.35 18.04
N VAL A 114 6.73 10.21 17.76
CA VAL A 114 7.82 10.44 18.71
C VAL A 114 7.29 11.09 20.00
N PRO A 115 7.94 10.90 21.16
CA PRO A 115 7.48 11.47 22.42
C PRO A 115 7.27 13.00 22.38
N GLU A 116 7.99 13.69 21.50
CA GLU A 116 7.94 15.14 21.30
C GLU A 116 6.87 15.61 20.30
N ALA A 117 6.19 14.67 19.60
CA ALA A 117 5.16 14.98 18.62
C ALA A 117 3.89 15.53 19.30
N LYS A 118 3.22 16.49 18.64
CA LYS A 118 1.92 16.97 19.12
C LYS A 118 0.86 15.87 18.95
N GLN A 119 -0.13 15.87 19.85
CA GLN A 119 -1.19 14.85 19.88
C GLN A 119 -2.01 14.77 18.57
N ASP A 120 -2.06 15.86 17.79
CA ASP A 120 -2.77 15.96 16.52
C ASP A 120 -1.90 15.67 15.29
N GLU A 121 -0.59 15.48 15.43
CA GLU A 121 0.32 15.26 14.29
C GLU A 121 0.01 13.96 13.54
N LEU A 122 -0.24 12.85 14.25
CA LEU A 122 -0.55 11.59 13.59
C LEU A 122 -1.87 11.65 12.80
N PRO A 123 -2.98 12.16 13.37
CA PRO A 123 -4.19 12.44 12.58
C PRO A 123 -3.93 13.33 11.36
N ASN A 124 -3.13 14.39 11.49
CA ASN A 124 -2.85 15.33 10.41
C ASN A 124 -2.03 14.73 9.26
N VAL A 125 -1.20 13.71 9.53
CA VAL A 125 -0.39 13.03 8.51
C VAL A 125 -1.16 11.88 7.82
N ILE A 126 -2.20 11.34 8.48
CA ILE A 126 -3.06 10.29 7.90
C ILE A 126 -4.06 10.85 6.88
N TRP A 127 -4.46 12.12 7.02
CA TRP A 127 -5.52 12.78 6.22
C TRP A 127 -4.97 13.83 5.24
#